data_AF-X1A208-F1
#
_entry.id   AF-X1A208-F1
#
_cell.length_a   1.000
_cell.length_b   1.000
_cell.length_c   1.000
_cell.angle_alpha   90.00
_cell.angle_beta   90.00
_cell.angle_gamma   90.00
#
_symmetry.space_group_name_H-M   'P 1'
#
loop_
_entity.id
_entity.type
_entity.pdbx_description
1 polymer ?
#
loop_
_entity_poly.entity_id
_entity_poly.type
_entity_poly.pdbx_seq_one_letter_code
_entity_poly.pdbx_strand_id
1 'polypeptide(L)'
;MISEKLDQGYLFQENIVLNKNILDRLSHVDTIVFDIDGVLIDMRESFRKAICQTVQFYFKEILHFQGCKNLIHPEEIEYFKMAGGFNNDWDLTSAVILFYLMKARENNLKDMNKLRSRGPDIKTFTTKMLSPGGGLAKVIDSIEKGEHAKEWILSLWDKDLITKIFQEIYAGEEHCFNIYGFHPSLIKTEGLIKQERIIIDKKKKDFLQQYFSIGILTGRNRREARIALEILGWDDIISEEKIITADDGLEKPHPQGLKRLSASLKTKLGIYVGDIRDDLVKKCQLPAYLFPAF
;
A
#
# COMPACT_ATOMS: atom_id res chain seq x y z
N MET A 1 25.08 -10.91 -1.26
CA MET A 1 25.42 -11.71 -0.06
C MET A 1 24.15 -12.09 0.69
N ILE A 2 23.38 -13.06 0.15
CA ILE A 2 22.30 -13.78 0.86
C ILE A 2 22.56 -15.29 0.66
N SER A 3 23.82 -15.70 0.54
CA SER A 3 24.19 -17.07 0.14
C SER A 3 24.76 -17.91 1.27
N GLU A 4 24.95 -17.38 2.49
CA GLU A 4 25.76 -18.09 3.50
C GLU A 4 25.14 -18.32 4.87
N LYS A 5 23.85 -18.02 5.07
CA LYS A 5 23.11 -18.56 6.23
C LYS A 5 21.64 -18.70 5.87
N LEU A 6 21.18 -19.89 5.46
CA LEU A 6 19.76 -20.31 5.50
C LEU A 6 19.65 -21.84 5.28
N ASP A 7 18.75 -22.46 6.05
CA ASP A 7 18.65 -23.90 6.39
C ASP A 7 18.52 -24.91 5.24
N GLN A 8 18.94 -26.16 5.50
CA GLN A 8 18.83 -27.35 4.62
C GLN A 8 17.40 -27.68 4.14
N GLY A 9 16.37 -27.07 4.74
CA GLY A 9 14.95 -27.33 4.52
C GLY A 9 14.28 -26.57 3.37
N TYR A 10 15.01 -25.80 2.56
CA TYR A 10 14.43 -25.03 1.45
C TYR A 10 15.13 -25.33 0.10
N LEU A 11 14.37 -25.33 -0.99
CA LEU A 11 14.85 -25.33 -2.37
C LEU A 11 14.80 -23.92 -2.94
N PHE A 12 15.83 -23.58 -3.72
CA PHE A 12 15.96 -22.31 -4.40
C PHE A 12 16.17 -22.57 -5.90
N GLN A 13 15.26 -22.06 -6.74
CA GLN A 13 15.41 -22.12 -8.18
C GLN A 13 14.82 -20.84 -8.79
N GLU A 14 15.61 -20.13 -9.61
CA GLU A 14 15.14 -19.01 -10.45
C GLU A 14 14.24 -17.98 -9.73
N ASN A 15 14.58 -17.63 -8.47
CA ASN A 15 13.88 -16.71 -7.55
C ASN A 15 12.68 -17.30 -6.77
N ILE A 16 12.45 -18.61 -6.84
CA ILE A 16 11.45 -19.31 -6.04
C ILE A 16 12.12 -19.90 -4.79
N VAL A 17 11.54 -19.63 -3.62
CA VAL A 17 11.93 -20.24 -2.34
C VAL A 17 10.83 -21.21 -1.93
N LEU A 18 11.15 -22.50 -1.86
CA LEU A 18 10.19 -23.56 -1.59
C LEU A 18 10.63 -24.37 -0.38
N ASN A 19 9.76 -24.55 0.60
CA ASN A 19 10.06 -25.45 1.72
C ASN A 19 10.08 -26.91 1.22
N LYS A 20 11.15 -27.67 1.50
CA LYS A 20 11.27 -29.06 1.06
C LYS A 20 10.15 -29.95 1.57
N ASN A 21 9.62 -29.65 2.75
CA ASN A 21 8.53 -30.39 3.38
C ASN A 21 7.20 -30.28 2.63
N ILE A 22 7.10 -29.36 1.65
CA ILE A 22 5.88 -29.15 0.87
C ILE A 22 5.92 -29.81 -0.51
N LEU A 23 7.09 -30.30 -0.99
CA LEU A 23 7.21 -30.88 -2.34
C LEU A 23 6.27 -32.05 -2.58
N ASP A 24 6.27 -33.03 -1.67
CA ASP A 24 5.46 -34.24 -1.83
C ASP A 24 3.95 -33.94 -1.81
N ARG A 25 3.59 -32.75 -1.31
CA ARG A 25 2.21 -32.28 -1.18
C ARG A 25 1.80 -31.34 -2.31
N LEU A 26 2.73 -30.79 -3.09
CA LEU A 26 2.42 -29.84 -4.18
C LEU A 26 1.48 -30.45 -5.23
N SER A 27 1.66 -31.73 -5.56
CA SER A 27 0.79 -32.46 -6.49
C SER A 27 -0.66 -32.61 -6.00
N HIS A 28 -0.91 -32.38 -4.71
CA HIS A 28 -2.23 -32.47 -4.10
C HIS A 28 -2.88 -31.09 -3.90
N VAL A 29 -2.22 -30.00 -4.30
CA VAL A 29 -2.79 -28.66 -4.21
C VAL A 29 -3.93 -28.53 -5.21
N ASP A 30 -5.10 -28.14 -4.71
CA ASP A 30 -6.32 -27.95 -5.49
C ASP A 30 -6.83 -26.51 -5.46
N THR A 31 -6.23 -25.67 -4.60
CA THR A 31 -6.66 -24.29 -4.37
C THR A 31 -5.49 -23.32 -4.36
N ILE A 32 -5.67 -22.16 -4.98
CA ILE A 32 -4.75 -21.03 -4.85
C ILE A 32 -5.52 -19.79 -4.37
N VAL A 33 -5.03 -19.15 -3.32
CA VAL A 33 -5.53 -17.88 -2.82
C VAL A 33 -4.47 -16.82 -3.08
N PHE A 34 -4.85 -15.74 -3.77
CA PHE A 34 -3.93 -14.65 -4.09
C PHE A 34 -4.20 -13.43 -3.20
N ASP A 35 -3.13 -12.74 -2.82
CA ASP A 35 -3.20 -11.31 -2.58
C ASP A 35 -3.36 -10.54 -3.90
N ILE A 36 -3.86 -9.30 -3.84
CA ILE A 36 -3.88 -8.41 -5.00
C ILE A 36 -2.57 -7.63 -5.07
N ASP A 37 -2.24 -6.90 -4.02
CA ASP A 37 -1.17 -5.91 -4.04
C ASP A 37 0.20 -6.60 -3.95
N GLY A 38 1.10 -6.26 -4.88
CA GLY A 38 2.42 -6.88 -4.97
C GLY A 38 2.44 -8.30 -5.53
N VAL A 39 1.27 -8.92 -5.74
CA VAL A 39 1.13 -10.30 -6.27
C VAL A 39 0.46 -10.33 -7.64
N LEU A 40 -0.79 -9.86 -7.75
CA LEU A 40 -1.51 -9.78 -9.02
C LEU A 40 -1.25 -8.44 -9.71
N ILE A 41 -1.14 -7.36 -8.93
CA ILE A 41 -0.96 -5.99 -9.40
C ILE A 41 0.20 -5.32 -8.66
N ASP A 42 1.10 -4.68 -9.41
CA ASP A 42 2.11 -3.78 -8.86
C ASP A 42 1.58 -2.33 -8.87
N MET A 43 1.26 -1.83 -7.68
CA MET A 43 0.76 -0.47 -7.44
C MET A 43 1.81 0.49 -6.86
N ARG A 44 3.06 0.05 -6.70
CA ARG A 44 4.08 0.85 -5.98
C ARG A 44 4.32 2.20 -6.64
N GLU A 45 4.36 2.23 -7.97
CA GLU A 45 4.60 3.46 -8.73
C GLU A 45 3.38 4.40 -8.72
N SER A 46 2.15 3.87 -8.79
CA SER A 46 0.93 4.69 -8.74
C SER A 46 0.79 5.38 -7.39
N PHE A 47 1.00 4.66 -6.28
CA PHE A 47 0.93 5.22 -4.93
C PHE A 47 2.03 6.23 -4.66
N ARG A 48 3.28 5.94 -5.04
CA ARG A 48 4.39 6.90 -4.88
C ARG A 48 4.13 8.21 -5.63
N LYS A 49 3.61 8.12 -6.86
CA LYS A 49 3.20 9.30 -7.63
C LYS A 49 2.04 10.04 -6.96
N ALA A 50 1.04 9.32 -6.43
CA ALA A 50 -0.09 9.94 -5.74
C ALA A 50 0.36 10.73 -4.50
N ILE A 51 1.28 10.19 -3.70
CA ILE A 51 1.90 10.90 -2.56
C ILE A 51 2.55 12.20 -3.06
N CYS A 52 3.41 12.12 -4.07
CA CYS A 52 4.14 13.29 -4.58
C CYS A 52 3.19 14.36 -5.12
N GLN A 53 2.21 13.96 -5.92
CA GLN A 53 1.24 14.89 -6.51
C GLN A 53 0.33 15.51 -5.45
N THR A 54 -0.09 14.74 -4.43
CA THR A 54 -0.91 15.26 -3.33
C THR A 54 -0.16 16.32 -2.53
N VAL A 55 1.09 16.05 -2.14
CA VAL A 55 1.93 17.02 -1.42
C VAL A 55 2.11 18.29 -2.27
N GLN A 56 2.42 18.12 -3.56
CA GLN A 56 2.64 19.24 -4.45
C GLN A 56 1.38 20.09 -4.65
N PHE A 57 0.23 19.45 -4.85
CA PHE A 57 -1.07 20.11 -5.01
C PHE A 57 -1.49 20.83 -3.74
N TYR A 58 -1.34 20.20 -2.57
CA TYR A 58 -1.71 20.81 -1.30
C TYR A 58 -0.94 22.10 -1.04
N PHE A 59 0.39 22.10 -1.22
CA PHE A 59 1.18 23.32 -1.03
C PHE A 59 0.88 24.41 -2.06
N LYS A 60 0.67 24.04 -3.32
CA LYS A 60 0.50 25.01 -4.40
C LYS A 60 -0.92 25.56 -4.51
N GLU A 61 -1.91 24.68 -4.55
CA GLU A 61 -3.30 25.04 -4.88
C GLU A 61 -4.14 25.30 -3.62
N ILE A 62 -3.86 24.61 -2.50
CA ILE A 62 -4.59 24.82 -1.25
C ILE A 62 -3.92 25.90 -0.38
N LEU A 63 -2.61 25.83 -0.19
CA LEU A 63 -1.88 26.77 0.67
C LEU A 63 -1.29 27.98 -0.07
N HIS A 64 -1.32 27.98 -1.40
CA HIS A 64 -0.80 29.06 -2.26
C HIS A 64 0.69 29.39 -2.04
N PHE A 65 1.51 28.39 -1.74
CA PHE A 65 2.97 28.55 -1.67
C PHE A 65 3.54 28.74 -3.07
N GLN A 66 4.53 29.63 -3.18
CA GLN A 66 5.19 29.94 -4.45
C GLN A 66 6.27 28.91 -4.79
N GLY A 67 6.74 28.90 -6.04
CA GLY A 67 7.80 28.03 -6.51
C GLY A 67 7.32 26.88 -7.40
N CYS A 68 8.26 26.14 -7.96
CA CYS A 68 8.00 25.12 -8.98
C CYS A 68 8.74 23.80 -8.74
N LYS A 69 9.66 23.74 -7.77
CA LYS A 69 10.35 22.50 -7.40
C LYS A 69 9.39 21.56 -6.68
N ASN A 70 9.48 20.28 -7.04
CA ASN A 70 8.82 19.21 -6.32
C ASN A 70 9.34 19.17 -4.88
N LEU A 71 8.43 19.13 -3.91
CA LEU A 71 8.79 19.02 -2.50
C LEU A 71 9.37 17.64 -2.19
N ILE A 72 8.75 16.58 -2.72
CA ILE A 72 9.16 15.20 -2.50
C ILE A 72 9.28 14.43 -3.83
N HIS A 73 10.23 13.51 -3.88
CA HIS A 73 10.40 12.56 -4.99
C HIS A 73 10.09 11.12 -4.58
N PRO A 74 9.72 10.23 -5.53
CA PRO A 74 9.33 8.83 -5.23
C PRO A 74 10.33 8.05 -4.39
N GLU A 75 11.63 8.25 -4.60
CA GLU A 75 12.72 7.60 -3.87
C GLU A 75 12.79 8.01 -2.39
N GLU A 76 12.33 9.22 -2.05
CA GLU A 76 12.36 9.73 -0.68
C GLU A 76 11.24 9.16 0.19
N ILE A 77 10.19 8.60 -0.42
CA ILE A 77 9.07 7.94 0.26
C ILE A 77 9.57 6.70 1.03
N GLU A 78 10.60 6.02 0.51
CA GLU A 78 11.18 4.86 1.17
C GLU A 78 11.74 5.21 2.55
N TYR A 79 12.21 6.44 2.77
CA TYR A 79 12.70 6.87 4.10
C TYR A 79 11.59 6.92 5.15
N PHE A 80 10.35 7.21 4.78
CA PHE A 80 9.21 7.12 5.69
C PHE A 80 8.83 5.66 5.96
N LYS A 81 8.79 4.83 4.90
CA LYS A 81 8.50 3.38 5.04
C LYS A 81 9.54 2.70 5.95
N MET A 82 10.82 3.00 5.78
CA MET A 82 11.91 2.47 6.62
C MET A 82 11.88 2.96 8.07
N ALA A 83 11.32 4.13 8.34
CA ALA A 83 11.21 4.65 9.71
C ALA A 83 10.17 3.91 10.56
N GLY A 84 9.24 3.19 9.93
CA GLY A 84 8.23 2.37 10.59
C GLY A 84 6.98 3.16 11.02
N GLY A 85 5.82 2.48 11.01
CA GLY A 85 4.53 3.07 11.38
C GLY A 85 3.79 3.81 10.26
N PHE A 86 4.25 3.68 9.00
CA PHE A 86 3.62 4.27 7.80
C PHE A 86 3.09 3.22 6.84
N ASN A 87 2.25 2.33 7.36
CA ASN A 87 1.59 1.30 6.55
C ASN A 87 0.48 1.90 5.67
N ASN A 88 -0.15 2.98 6.12
CA ASN A 88 -1.13 3.74 5.36
C ASN A 88 -0.46 4.91 4.61
N ASP A 89 -0.64 4.97 3.29
CA ASP A 89 -0.05 6.02 2.45
C ASP A 89 -0.71 7.39 2.62
N TRP A 90 -1.96 7.46 3.10
CA TRP A 90 -2.61 8.73 3.48
C TRP A 90 -1.96 9.33 4.73
N ASP A 91 -1.62 8.50 5.71
CA ASP A 91 -0.89 8.92 6.91
C ASP A 91 0.55 9.36 6.57
N LEU A 92 1.21 8.64 5.65
CA LEU A 92 2.52 9.03 5.14
C LEU A 92 2.44 10.39 4.44
N THR A 93 1.49 10.58 3.53
CA THR A 93 1.27 11.85 2.82
C THR A 93 1.03 12.99 3.80
N SER A 94 0.19 12.76 4.82
CA SER A 94 -0.07 13.72 5.89
C SER A 94 1.20 14.08 6.66
N ALA A 95 2.05 13.10 6.99
CA ALA A 95 3.31 13.34 7.69
C ALA A 95 4.32 14.13 6.85
N VAL A 96 4.38 13.90 5.54
CA VAL A 96 5.21 14.70 4.62
C VAL A 96 4.76 16.16 4.62
N ILE A 97 3.45 16.41 4.60
CA ILE A 97 2.90 17.77 4.65
C ILE A 97 3.24 18.45 5.98
N LEU A 98 3.05 17.74 7.10
CA LEU A 98 3.43 18.24 8.42
C LEU A 98 4.92 18.59 8.51
N PHE A 99 5.80 17.74 7.99
CA PHE A 99 7.24 18.02 7.91
C PHE A 99 7.54 19.35 7.21
N TYR A 100 6.93 19.59 6.05
CA TYR A 100 7.14 20.85 5.32
C TYR A 100 6.47 22.06 5.99
N LEU A 101 5.34 21.89 6.67
CA LEU A 101 4.71 22.96 7.46
C LEU A 101 5.57 23.36 8.66
N MET A 102 6.14 22.39 9.39
CA MET A 102 7.10 22.64 10.47
C MET A 102 8.29 23.44 9.95
N LYS A 103 8.90 22.98 8.85
CA LYS A 103 10.04 23.63 8.21
C LYS A 103 9.72 25.05 7.72
N ALA A 104 8.52 25.25 7.17
CA ALA A 104 8.01 26.55 6.74
C ALA A 104 7.88 27.52 7.91
N ARG A 105 7.33 27.04 9.04
CA ARG A 105 7.16 27.85 10.25
C ARG A 105 8.50 28.24 10.87
N GLU A 106 9.41 27.29 11.05
CA GLU A 106 10.75 27.52 11.62
C GLU A 106 11.57 28.53 10.82
N ASN A 107 11.40 28.57 9.50
CA ASN A 107 12.19 29.42 8.61
C ASN A 107 11.42 30.65 8.09
N ASN A 108 10.15 30.83 8.47
CA ASN A 108 9.24 31.83 7.94
C ASN A 108 9.20 31.85 6.39
N LEU A 109 8.98 30.68 5.78
CA LEU A 109 9.00 30.48 4.32
C LEU A 109 7.61 30.16 3.77
N LYS A 110 7.31 30.73 2.59
CA LYS A 110 6.14 30.37 1.76
C LYS A 110 6.54 30.06 0.30
N ASP A 111 7.77 29.58 0.12
CA ASP A 111 8.36 29.27 -1.19
C ASP A 111 8.90 27.83 -1.18
N MET A 112 8.34 26.98 -2.04
CA MET A 112 8.66 25.57 -2.15
C MET A 112 10.09 25.32 -2.62
N ASN A 113 10.67 26.20 -3.45
CA ASN A 113 12.06 26.06 -3.88
C ASN A 113 13.01 26.23 -2.67
N LYS A 114 12.70 27.19 -1.79
CA LYS A 114 13.45 27.42 -0.54
C LYS A 114 13.21 26.32 0.50
N LEU A 115 11.97 25.84 0.63
CA LEU A 115 11.65 24.70 1.49
C LEU A 115 12.40 23.44 1.07
N ARG A 116 12.54 23.22 -0.24
CA ARG A 116 13.32 22.08 -0.75
C ARG A 116 14.81 22.21 -0.47
N SER A 117 15.38 23.40 -0.62
CA SER A 117 16.84 23.60 -0.53
C SER A 117 17.39 23.73 0.89
N ARG A 118 16.60 24.21 1.86
CA ARG A 118 17.07 24.35 3.25
C ARG A 118 17.10 23.00 3.96
N GLY A 119 17.95 22.83 4.97
CA GLY A 119 17.87 21.67 5.87
C GLY A 119 16.72 21.81 6.89
N PRO A 120 16.33 20.72 7.58
CA PRO A 120 16.73 19.34 7.30
C PRO A 120 16.05 18.78 6.04
N ASP A 121 16.63 17.74 5.45
CA ASP A 121 15.99 16.95 4.39
C ASP A 121 15.11 15.84 4.98
N ILE A 122 14.32 15.17 4.13
CA ILE A 122 13.40 14.11 4.53
C ILE A 122 14.15 12.99 5.26
N LYS A 123 15.29 12.54 4.72
CA LYS A 123 16.08 11.45 5.31
C LYS A 123 16.53 11.80 6.74
N THR A 124 17.01 13.02 6.95
CA THR A 124 17.43 13.51 8.26
C THR A 124 16.26 13.58 9.23
N PHE A 125 15.12 14.08 8.76
CA PHE A 125 13.89 14.14 9.56
C PHE A 125 13.42 12.75 9.99
N THR A 126 13.26 11.81 9.06
CA THR A 126 12.77 10.47 9.39
C THR A 126 13.75 9.70 10.29
N THR A 127 15.05 9.81 10.04
CA THR A 127 16.07 9.12 10.86
C THR A 127 16.11 9.67 12.30
N LYS A 128 16.02 10.99 12.48
CA LYS A 128 16.12 11.61 13.81
C LYS A 128 14.80 11.60 14.59
N MET A 129 13.69 11.89 13.91
CA MET A 129 12.41 12.10 14.56
C MET A 129 11.59 10.81 14.65
N LEU A 130 11.70 9.93 13.66
CA LEU A 130 10.78 8.79 13.53
C LEU A 130 11.39 7.45 13.96
N SER A 131 12.71 7.28 13.99
CA SER A 131 13.32 6.03 14.49
C SER A 131 13.10 5.80 16.00
N PRO A 132 12.72 4.60 16.49
CA PRO A 132 12.51 3.32 15.78
C PRO A 132 11.01 3.00 15.54
N GLY A 133 10.22 3.95 15.04
CA GLY A 133 8.79 3.78 14.75
C GLY A 133 7.91 4.87 15.37
N GLY A 134 6.60 4.76 15.12
CA GLY A 134 5.57 5.66 15.68
C GLY A 134 4.70 6.38 14.63
N GLY A 135 5.04 6.27 13.34
CA GLY A 135 4.18 6.73 12.26
C GLY A 135 3.79 8.21 12.33
N LEU A 136 2.59 8.51 11.83
CA LEU A 136 2.03 9.86 11.86
C LEU A 136 1.83 10.39 13.29
N ALA A 137 1.45 9.52 14.24
CA ALA A 137 1.21 9.91 15.63
C ALA A 137 2.44 10.58 16.25
N LYS A 138 3.64 10.04 16.01
CA LYS A 138 4.89 10.62 16.51
C LYS A 138 5.21 11.99 15.92
N VAL A 139 4.81 12.25 14.67
CA VAL A 139 4.93 13.58 14.05
C VAL A 139 3.99 14.57 14.73
N ILE A 140 2.74 14.17 14.97
CA ILE A 140 1.75 14.99 15.66
C ILE A 140 2.24 15.31 17.08
N ASP A 141 2.66 14.31 17.85
CA ASP A 141 3.20 14.49 19.21
C ASP A 141 4.35 15.50 19.27
N SER A 142 5.18 15.55 18.23
CA SER A 142 6.28 16.51 18.14
C SER A 142 5.82 17.95 17.98
N ILE A 143 4.75 18.16 17.21
CA ILE A 143 4.15 19.46 16.97
C ILE A 143 3.41 19.91 18.23
N GLU A 144 2.73 18.99 18.91
CA GLU A 144 1.98 19.29 20.13
C GLU A 144 2.87 19.76 21.28
N LYS A 145 4.12 19.29 21.34
CA LYS A 145 5.13 19.73 22.31
C LYS A 145 5.73 21.10 21.98
N GLY A 146 5.50 21.64 20.78
CA GLY A 146 6.02 22.94 20.35
C GLY A 146 5.03 24.09 20.61
N GLU A 147 5.21 24.82 21.71
CA GLU A 147 4.24 25.83 22.19
C GLU A 147 3.93 26.97 21.19
N HIS A 148 4.88 27.41 20.35
CA HIS A 148 4.71 28.60 19.51
C HIS A 148 4.42 28.34 18.02
N ALA A 149 4.44 27.07 17.60
CA ALA A 149 4.25 26.66 16.20
C ALA A 149 2.98 25.83 15.99
N LYS A 150 2.47 25.17 17.05
CA LYS A 150 1.33 24.24 16.99
C LYS A 150 0.10 24.83 16.30
N GLU A 151 -0.42 25.96 16.80
CA GLU A 151 -1.67 26.55 16.32
C GLU A 151 -1.61 26.87 14.82
N TRP A 152 -0.51 27.47 14.37
CA TRP A 152 -0.32 27.79 12.97
C TRP A 152 -0.25 26.54 12.09
N ILE A 153 0.53 25.53 12.50
CA ILE A 153 0.69 24.29 11.73
C ILE A 153 -0.65 23.55 11.62
N LEU A 154 -1.34 23.36 12.75
CA LEU A 154 -2.60 22.62 12.79
C LEU A 154 -3.72 23.36 12.06
N SER A 155 -3.72 24.71 12.04
CA SER A 155 -4.69 25.49 11.26
C SER A 155 -4.57 25.30 9.74
N LEU A 156 -3.40 24.87 9.26
CA LEU A 156 -3.13 24.63 7.84
C LEU A 156 -3.12 23.14 7.47
N TRP A 157 -3.25 22.25 8.45
CA TRP A 157 -3.18 20.81 8.25
C TRP A 157 -4.58 20.20 8.35
N ASP A 158 -5.18 19.94 7.19
CA ASP A 158 -6.48 19.29 7.06
C ASP A 158 -6.27 17.86 6.55
N LYS A 159 -6.26 16.90 7.49
CA LYS A 159 -6.00 15.48 7.19
C LYS A 159 -7.05 14.88 6.24
N ASP A 160 -8.31 15.29 6.38
CA ASP A 160 -9.41 14.76 5.57
C ASP A 160 -9.32 15.31 4.15
N LEU A 161 -8.99 16.60 3.99
CA LEU A 161 -8.73 17.19 2.69
C LEU A 161 -7.51 16.57 2.00
N ILE A 162 -6.42 16.33 2.73
CA ILE A 162 -5.22 15.64 2.20
C ILE A 162 -5.60 14.25 1.67
N THR A 163 -6.37 13.50 2.46
CA THR A 163 -6.86 12.17 2.08
C THR A 163 -7.74 12.25 0.83
N LYS A 164 -8.67 13.21 0.78
CA LYS A 164 -9.53 13.43 -0.38
C LYS A 164 -8.74 13.78 -1.65
N ILE A 165 -7.76 14.66 -1.56
CA ILE A 165 -6.89 15.03 -2.70
C ILE A 165 -6.15 13.79 -3.21
N PHE A 166 -5.60 12.98 -2.31
CA PHE A 166 -4.95 11.72 -2.67
C PHE A 166 -5.90 10.80 -3.43
N GLN A 167 -7.11 10.61 -2.89
CA GLN A 167 -8.14 9.75 -3.46
C GLN A 167 -8.58 10.23 -4.86
N GLU A 168 -8.77 11.53 -5.05
CA GLU A 168 -9.10 12.12 -6.36
C GLU A 168 -7.97 11.92 -7.37
N ILE A 169 -6.70 12.10 -6.96
CA ILE A 169 -5.52 11.90 -7.82
C ILE A 169 -5.36 10.43 -8.21
N TYR A 170 -5.50 9.53 -7.24
CA TYR A 170 -5.27 8.11 -7.43
C TYR A 170 -6.37 7.46 -8.27
N ALA A 171 -7.65 7.64 -7.90
CA ALA A 171 -8.75 6.97 -8.58
C ALA A 171 -9.20 7.70 -9.86
N GLY A 172 -9.04 9.03 -9.92
CA GLY A 172 -9.47 9.85 -11.05
C GLY A 172 -10.99 9.92 -11.23
N GLU A 173 -11.42 10.62 -12.27
CA GLU A 173 -12.84 10.92 -12.54
C GLU A 173 -13.69 9.67 -12.73
N GLU A 174 -13.13 8.63 -13.34
CA GLU A 174 -13.86 7.41 -13.67
C GLU A 174 -14.08 6.50 -12.45
N HIS A 175 -13.07 6.32 -11.59
CA HIS A 175 -13.13 5.32 -10.53
C HIS A 175 -13.41 5.90 -9.14
N CYS A 176 -13.24 7.21 -8.92
CA CYS A 176 -13.32 7.80 -7.58
C CYS A 176 -14.67 7.56 -6.88
N PHE A 177 -15.80 7.71 -7.58
CA PHE A 177 -17.12 7.46 -6.99
C PHE A 177 -17.30 5.99 -6.61
N ASN A 178 -16.89 5.08 -7.49
CA ASN A 178 -17.05 3.65 -7.25
C ASN A 178 -16.17 3.18 -6.10
N ILE A 179 -14.96 3.72 -5.96
CA ILE A 179 -14.01 3.37 -4.90
C ILE A 179 -14.38 4.04 -3.58
N TYR A 180 -14.44 5.38 -3.57
CA TYR A 180 -14.49 6.19 -2.35
C TYR A 180 -15.88 6.77 -2.05
N GLY A 181 -16.85 6.61 -2.95
CA GLY A 181 -18.23 7.04 -2.73
C GLY A 181 -18.51 8.53 -2.96
N PHE A 182 -17.58 9.26 -3.58
CA PHE A 182 -17.78 10.68 -3.92
C PHE A 182 -17.21 11.01 -5.31
N HIS A 183 -17.73 12.08 -5.91
CA HIS A 183 -17.20 12.60 -7.18
C HIS A 183 -16.03 13.57 -6.93
N PRO A 184 -14.98 13.55 -7.76
CA PRO A 184 -13.89 14.51 -7.66
C PRO A 184 -14.40 15.95 -7.76
N SER A 185 -13.82 16.82 -6.94
CA SER A 185 -14.24 18.21 -6.79
C SER A 185 -13.09 19.21 -6.79
N LEU A 186 -11.87 18.73 -6.55
CA LEU A 186 -10.65 19.53 -6.47
C LEU A 186 -9.78 19.33 -7.71
N ILE A 187 -9.71 18.10 -8.21
CA ILE A 187 -8.80 17.70 -9.27
C ILE A 187 -9.53 16.83 -10.28
N LYS A 188 -9.33 17.14 -11.56
CA LYS A 188 -9.77 16.32 -12.69
C LYS A 188 -8.56 15.62 -13.30
N THR A 189 -8.56 14.30 -13.24
CA THR A 189 -7.49 13.44 -13.77
C THR A 189 -8.06 12.10 -14.17
N GLU A 190 -7.39 11.41 -15.08
CA GLU A 190 -7.77 10.04 -15.49
C GLU A 190 -7.60 9.02 -14.36
N GLY A 191 -6.78 9.32 -13.35
CA GLY A 191 -6.49 8.46 -12.21
C GLY A 191 -5.22 7.64 -12.40
N LEU A 192 -4.33 7.69 -11.41
CA LEU A 192 -3.10 6.89 -11.39
C LEU A 192 -3.34 5.38 -11.29
N ILE A 193 -4.54 4.95 -10.85
CA ILE A 193 -4.96 3.55 -10.83
C ILE A 193 -4.86 2.89 -12.21
N LYS A 194 -5.04 3.65 -13.30
CA LYS A 194 -4.90 3.16 -14.69
C LYS A 194 -3.46 2.86 -15.11
N GLN A 195 -2.48 3.34 -14.33
CA GLN A 195 -1.06 3.11 -14.57
C GLN A 195 -0.51 1.90 -13.80
N GLU A 196 -1.36 1.18 -13.07
CA GLU A 196 -0.96 -0.02 -12.35
C GLU A 196 -0.52 -1.13 -13.29
N ARG A 197 0.53 -1.84 -12.89
CA ARG A 197 1.12 -2.88 -13.74
C ARG A 197 0.60 -4.25 -13.32
N ILE A 198 -0.03 -4.94 -14.26
CA ILE A 198 -0.45 -6.33 -14.08
C ILE A 198 0.80 -7.24 -14.03
N ILE A 199 0.90 -8.06 -12.98
CA ILE A 199 1.99 -9.03 -12.78
C ILE A 199 1.62 -10.37 -13.40
N ILE A 200 0.42 -10.86 -13.08
CA ILE A 200 -0.13 -12.10 -13.65
C ILE A 200 -1.20 -11.71 -14.68
N ASP A 201 -0.85 -11.84 -15.95
CA ASP A 201 -1.74 -11.44 -17.04
C ASP A 201 -2.97 -12.36 -17.18
N LYS A 202 -3.97 -11.85 -17.91
CA LYS A 202 -5.21 -12.58 -18.23
C LYS A 202 -5.00 -13.93 -18.91
N LYS A 203 -3.91 -14.14 -19.65
CA LYS A 203 -3.69 -15.40 -20.39
C LYS A 203 -3.32 -16.53 -19.44
N LYS A 204 -2.71 -16.22 -18.30
CA LYS A 204 -2.42 -17.21 -17.26
C LYS A 204 -3.65 -17.58 -16.43
N LYS A 205 -4.68 -16.74 -16.45
CA LYS A 205 -5.93 -16.98 -15.73
C LYS A 205 -6.60 -18.29 -16.15
N ASP A 206 -6.73 -18.50 -17.46
CA ASP A 206 -7.37 -19.69 -18.04
C ASP A 206 -6.67 -20.98 -17.64
N PHE A 207 -5.34 -20.94 -17.64
CA PHE A 207 -4.52 -22.04 -17.14
C PHE A 207 -4.80 -22.29 -15.66
N LEU A 208 -4.78 -21.26 -14.81
CA LEU A 208 -4.96 -21.44 -13.37
C LEU A 208 -6.35 -22.01 -13.02
N GLN A 209 -7.42 -21.51 -13.65
CA GLN A 209 -8.78 -21.98 -13.36
C GLN A 209 -9.05 -23.40 -13.83
N GLN A 210 -8.28 -23.92 -14.79
CA GLN A 210 -8.40 -25.30 -15.26
C GLN A 210 -7.93 -26.31 -14.20
N TYR A 211 -6.95 -25.93 -13.37
CA TYR A 211 -6.32 -26.85 -12.41
C TYR A 211 -6.65 -26.54 -10.96
N PHE A 212 -7.03 -25.29 -10.64
CA PHE A 212 -7.20 -24.84 -9.27
C PHE A 212 -8.49 -24.07 -9.05
N SER A 213 -9.05 -24.23 -7.85
CA SER A 213 -10.01 -23.26 -7.31
C SER A 213 -9.27 -21.99 -6.91
N ILE A 214 -9.75 -20.83 -7.35
CA ILE A 214 -9.09 -19.54 -7.12
C ILE A 214 -9.89 -18.71 -6.11
N GLY A 215 -9.19 -18.14 -5.12
CA GLY A 215 -9.75 -17.16 -4.19
C GLY A 215 -8.86 -15.94 -4.02
N ILE A 216 -9.41 -14.89 -3.41
CA ILE A 216 -8.71 -13.63 -3.14
C ILE A 216 -8.76 -13.32 -1.65
N LEU A 217 -7.62 -12.97 -1.07
CA LEU A 217 -7.50 -12.44 0.28
C LEU A 217 -6.65 -11.17 0.24
N THR A 218 -7.31 -10.01 0.35
CA THR A 218 -6.67 -8.70 0.17
C THR A 218 -7.00 -7.74 1.32
N GLY A 219 -6.11 -6.77 1.54
CA GLY A 219 -6.36 -5.62 2.43
C GLY A 219 -7.17 -4.49 1.77
N ARG A 220 -7.45 -4.58 0.46
CA ARG A 220 -8.34 -3.64 -0.23
C ARG A 220 -9.77 -3.76 0.33
N ASN A 221 -10.53 -2.68 0.30
CA ASN A 221 -11.98 -2.75 0.52
C ASN A 221 -12.69 -3.43 -0.67
N ARG A 222 -13.97 -3.78 -0.53
CA ARG A 222 -14.73 -4.53 -1.54
C ARG A 222 -14.80 -3.83 -2.89
N ARG A 223 -14.91 -2.50 -2.89
CA ARG A 223 -14.98 -1.69 -4.12
C ARG A 223 -13.63 -1.63 -4.83
N GLU A 224 -12.55 -1.42 -4.06
CA GLU A 224 -11.17 -1.44 -4.57
C GLU A 224 -10.78 -2.80 -5.14
N ALA A 225 -11.12 -3.88 -4.45
CA ALA A 225 -10.85 -5.25 -4.88
C ALA A 225 -11.60 -5.58 -6.18
N ARG A 226 -12.87 -5.17 -6.29
CA ARG A 226 -13.67 -5.38 -7.50
C ARG A 226 -13.04 -4.69 -8.71
N ILE A 227 -12.70 -3.40 -8.59
CA ILE A 227 -12.09 -2.66 -9.71
C ILE A 227 -10.72 -3.24 -10.09
N ALA A 228 -9.94 -3.69 -9.10
CA ALA A 228 -8.69 -4.39 -9.37
C ALA A 228 -8.90 -5.64 -10.23
N LEU A 229 -9.91 -6.46 -9.91
CA LEU A 229 -10.25 -7.66 -10.66
C LEU A 229 -10.80 -7.34 -12.05
N GLU A 230 -11.59 -6.27 -12.20
CA GLU A 230 -12.06 -5.76 -13.50
C GLU A 230 -10.86 -5.32 -14.38
N ILE A 231 -9.90 -4.59 -13.82
CA ILE A 231 -8.66 -4.19 -14.53
C ILE A 231 -7.83 -5.41 -14.93
N LEU A 232 -7.77 -6.44 -14.06
CA LEU A 232 -7.10 -7.71 -14.36
C LEU A 232 -7.84 -8.56 -15.41
N GLY A 233 -9.15 -8.36 -15.57
CA GLY A 233 -10.04 -9.23 -16.33
C GLY A 233 -10.25 -10.58 -15.65
N TRP A 234 -10.35 -10.59 -14.32
CA TRP A 234 -10.57 -11.76 -13.46
C TRP A 234 -11.92 -11.76 -12.73
N ASP A 235 -12.73 -10.72 -12.92
CA ASP A 235 -14.05 -10.50 -12.31
C ASP A 235 -15.13 -11.54 -12.72
N ASP A 236 -14.92 -12.22 -13.83
CA ASP A 236 -15.76 -13.28 -14.40
C ASP A 236 -15.51 -14.69 -13.83
N ILE A 237 -14.35 -14.93 -13.21
CA ILE A 237 -13.98 -16.27 -12.70
C ILE A 237 -13.96 -16.39 -11.18
N ILE A 238 -13.86 -15.26 -10.48
CA ILE A 238 -13.86 -15.21 -9.01
C ILE A 238 -15.17 -14.57 -8.58
N SER A 239 -16.07 -15.41 -8.09
CA SER A 239 -17.34 -14.98 -7.50
C SER A 239 -17.13 -14.32 -6.13
N GLU A 240 -18.06 -13.45 -5.72
CA GLU A 240 -17.92 -12.62 -4.51
C GLU A 240 -17.68 -13.45 -3.24
N GLU A 241 -18.25 -14.64 -3.12
CA GLU A 241 -18.05 -15.53 -1.98
C GLU A 241 -16.62 -16.08 -1.84
N LYS A 242 -15.81 -15.93 -2.90
CA LYS A 242 -14.40 -16.36 -2.97
C LYS A 242 -13.43 -15.17 -2.78
N ILE A 243 -13.94 -14.02 -2.36
CA ILE A 243 -13.16 -12.80 -2.12
C ILE A 243 -13.34 -12.41 -0.65
N ILE A 244 -12.21 -12.26 0.05
CA ILE A 244 -12.17 -11.68 1.39
C ILE A 244 -11.39 -10.37 1.32
N THR A 245 -12.00 -9.32 1.86
CA THR A 245 -11.54 -7.93 1.81
C THR A 245 -11.42 -7.35 3.22
N ALA A 246 -10.88 -6.14 3.35
CA ALA A 246 -10.85 -5.44 4.65
C ALA A 246 -12.26 -5.24 5.24
N ASP A 247 -13.28 -5.05 4.40
CA ASP A 247 -14.67 -4.88 4.83
C ASP A 247 -15.24 -6.10 5.56
N ASP A 248 -14.64 -7.28 5.39
CA ASP A 248 -15.06 -8.50 6.08
C ASP A 248 -14.54 -8.57 7.53
N GLY A 249 -13.63 -7.68 7.94
CA GLY A 249 -13.00 -7.69 9.26
C GLY A 249 -12.09 -8.90 9.51
N LEU A 250 -11.79 -9.66 8.45
CA LEU A 250 -10.97 -10.88 8.47
C LEU A 250 -9.56 -10.60 7.91
N GLU A 251 -8.98 -9.48 8.35
CA GLU A 251 -7.71 -9.01 7.82
C GLU A 251 -6.54 -9.92 8.18
N LYS A 252 -5.54 -9.94 7.30
CA LYS A 252 -4.23 -10.52 7.57
C LYS A 252 -3.68 -9.90 8.87
N PRO A 253 -3.02 -10.67 9.76
CA PRO A 253 -2.48 -12.01 9.55
C PRO A 253 -3.37 -13.13 10.10
N HIS A 254 -4.61 -12.82 10.46
CA HIS A 254 -5.44 -13.82 11.11
C HIS A 254 -5.87 -14.91 10.12
N PRO A 255 -5.75 -16.21 10.47
CA PRO A 255 -6.03 -17.31 9.54
C PRO A 255 -7.52 -17.44 9.20
N GLN A 256 -8.39 -16.63 9.80
CA GLN A 256 -9.84 -16.72 9.63
C GLN A 256 -10.28 -16.44 8.19
N GLY A 257 -9.63 -15.50 7.49
CA GLY A 257 -9.89 -15.25 6.07
C GLY A 257 -9.64 -16.49 5.22
N LEU A 258 -8.49 -17.16 5.42
CA LEU A 258 -8.17 -18.41 4.74
C LEU A 258 -9.08 -19.58 5.15
N LYS A 259 -9.53 -19.65 6.41
CA LYS A 259 -10.52 -20.64 6.86
C LYS A 259 -11.82 -20.51 6.09
N ARG A 260 -12.34 -19.28 5.99
CA ARG A 260 -13.58 -18.99 5.26
C ARG A 260 -13.44 -19.30 3.78
N LEU A 261 -12.33 -18.91 3.17
CA LEU A 261 -12.02 -19.23 1.78
C LEU A 261 -11.91 -20.74 1.56
N SER A 262 -11.19 -21.45 2.42
CA SER A 262 -11.05 -22.92 2.39
C SER A 262 -12.40 -23.62 2.39
N ALA A 263 -13.34 -23.18 3.24
CA ALA A 263 -14.69 -23.72 3.27
C ALA A 263 -15.48 -23.39 1.98
N SER A 264 -15.43 -22.14 1.50
CA SER A 264 -16.15 -21.71 0.29
C SER A 264 -15.63 -22.39 -0.99
N LEU A 265 -14.31 -22.61 -1.08
CA LEU A 265 -13.62 -23.21 -2.21
C LEU A 265 -13.57 -24.74 -2.11
N LYS A 266 -14.05 -25.32 -1.00
CA LYS A 266 -13.97 -26.76 -0.68
C LYS A 266 -12.53 -27.30 -0.79
N THR A 267 -11.58 -26.50 -0.33
CA THR A 267 -10.15 -26.76 -0.42
C THR A 267 -9.75 -28.01 0.37
N LYS A 268 -9.01 -28.93 -0.26
CA LYS A 268 -8.31 -30.00 0.47
C LYS A 268 -6.93 -29.55 0.90
N LEU A 269 -6.21 -28.90 -0.02
CA LEU A 269 -4.90 -28.33 0.21
C LEU A 269 -4.72 -27.09 -0.66
N GLY A 270 -4.54 -25.94 0.01
CA GLY A 270 -4.40 -24.66 -0.66
C GLY A 270 -3.01 -24.05 -0.49
N ILE A 271 -2.62 -23.23 -1.46
CA ILE A 271 -1.49 -22.30 -1.34
C ILE A 271 -2.05 -20.89 -1.25
N TYR A 272 -1.56 -20.11 -0.28
CA TYR A 272 -1.70 -18.66 -0.30
C TYR A 272 -0.45 -18.03 -0.91
N VAL A 273 -0.64 -17.06 -1.81
CA VAL A 273 0.42 -16.31 -2.50
C VAL A 273 0.33 -14.84 -2.08
N GLY A 274 1.34 -14.37 -1.35
CA GLY A 274 1.44 -13.02 -0.80
C GLY A 274 2.77 -12.33 -1.17
N ASP A 275 2.88 -11.04 -0.87
CA ASP A 275 4.13 -10.30 -0.98
C ASP A 275 4.79 -10.09 0.40
N ILE A 276 6.13 -10.02 0.40
CA ILE A 276 6.93 -10.03 1.65
C ILE A 276 6.74 -8.73 2.46
N ARG A 277 6.30 -7.63 1.83
CA ARG A 277 6.25 -6.30 2.48
C ARG A 277 5.10 -6.19 3.49
N ASP A 278 3.96 -6.82 3.25
CA ASP A 278 2.89 -6.93 4.26
C ASP A 278 3.13 -8.08 5.26
N ASP A 279 3.79 -9.15 4.82
CA ASP A 279 3.99 -10.37 5.64
C ASP A 279 5.13 -10.24 6.68
N LEU A 280 6.12 -9.37 6.45
CA LEU A 280 7.22 -9.12 7.39
C LEU A 280 6.78 -8.39 8.67
N VAL A 281 5.75 -7.55 8.60
CA VAL A 281 5.24 -6.82 9.77
C VAL A 281 4.46 -7.76 10.70
N LYS A 282 3.97 -8.89 10.18
CA LYS A 282 2.96 -9.71 10.83
C LYS A 282 3.33 -11.19 10.96
N LYS A 283 4.57 -11.55 11.31
CA LYS A 283 4.97 -12.95 11.63
C LYS A 283 4.49 -14.02 10.61
N CYS A 284 4.23 -13.64 9.36
CA CYS A 284 3.90 -14.59 8.30
C CYS A 284 5.22 -15.09 7.73
N GLN A 285 5.57 -16.33 8.10
CA GLN A 285 6.72 -17.01 7.54
C GLN A 285 6.41 -17.32 6.06
N LEU A 286 7.17 -16.67 5.17
CA LEU A 286 7.32 -16.91 3.73
C LEU A 286 6.27 -16.27 2.80
N PRO A 287 6.67 -15.80 1.59
CA PRO A 287 5.78 -15.20 0.57
C PRO A 287 4.71 -16.16 0.01
N ALA A 288 4.84 -17.46 0.29
CA ALA A 288 3.81 -18.44 0.00
C ALA A 288 3.81 -19.49 1.11
N TYR A 289 2.62 -19.88 1.58
CA TYR A 289 2.47 -20.94 2.57
C TYR A 289 1.28 -21.87 2.26
N LEU A 290 1.44 -23.14 2.64
CA LEU A 290 0.38 -24.14 2.54
C LEU A 290 -0.63 -23.96 3.68
N PHE A 291 -1.91 -24.07 3.37
CA PHE A 291 -2.97 -24.20 4.35
C PHE A 291 -3.83 -25.45 4.09
N PRO A 292 -4.15 -26.25 5.12
CA PRO A 292 -5.00 -27.43 4.95
C PRO A 292 -6.48 -27.04 4.82
N ALA A 293 -7.33 -28.01 4.47
CA ALA A 293 -8.74 -27.97 4.83
C ALA A 293 -8.87 -27.67 6.34
N PHE A 294 -9.62 -26.63 6.69
CA PHE A 294 -9.86 -26.24 8.09
C PHE A 294 -11.20 -26.76 8.60
#